data_AF-A0A2S9TFJ5-F1
#
_entry.id   AF-A0A2S9TFJ5-F1
#
_cell.length_a   1.000
_cell.length_b   1.000
_cell.length_c   1.000
_cell.angle_alpha   90.00
_cell.angle_beta   90.00
_cell.angle_gamma   90.00
#
_symmetry.space_group_name_H-M   'P 1'
#
loop_
_entity.id
_entity.type
_entity.pdbx_description
1 polymer ?
#
loop_
_entity_poly.entity_id
_entity_poly.type
_entity_poly.pdbx_seq_one_letter_code
_entity_poly.pdbx_strand_id
1 'polypeptide(L)'
;MKTIRLSKLLFTNYPKESRNLVKILNKHNISYEILKNTKDIWTRDFMPFCLDDGTLVSYIYEPDYLQNGKYQNIKTKIVYEKNHIDLVIDGGNFVRYENKAIMTDKVFKENPSKTKDEIIKIIKTKCDLEDLIIIPKQPYDIYGHSDSMVRWIDENSVLVNDFSIESKTFNNKLIKALKKHYLNIKAMKYTDSFFTKDRNWGAYLNFVKIENVLIVPIYGINEDFLALEQLQNIYKNCIIEPIKFDSIIKNGGALHCVSCEKIEFGKRGKER
;
A
#
# COMPACT_ATOMS: atom_id res chain seq x y z
N MET A 1 3.20 -15.33 12.90
CA MET A 1 4.37 -14.83 12.15
C MET A 1 3.85 -14.11 10.91
N LYS A 2 4.39 -12.93 10.59
CA LYS A 2 4.05 -12.22 9.35
C LYS A 2 5.00 -12.66 8.24
N THR A 3 4.45 -12.98 7.08
CA THR A 3 5.19 -13.42 5.89
C THR A 3 4.90 -12.45 4.76
N ILE A 4 5.95 -11.99 4.06
CA ILE A 4 5.82 -11.16 2.86
C ILE A 4 5.71 -12.07 1.64
N ARG A 5 4.69 -11.86 0.81
CA ARG A 5 4.47 -12.60 -0.43
C ARG A 5 4.88 -11.75 -1.61
N LEU A 6 5.67 -12.33 -2.51
CA LEU A 6 6.25 -11.65 -3.66
C LEU A 6 5.96 -12.44 -4.94
N SER A 7 5.64 -11.74 -6.02
CA SER A 7 5.45 -12.36 -7.34
C SER A 7 6.76 -12.97 -7.85
N LYS A 8 6.74 -14.18 -8.42
CA LYS A 8 7.92 -14.75 -9.11
C LYS A 8 8.46 -13.82 -10.20
N LEU A 9 7.59 -13.06 -10.86
CA LEU A 9 7.97 -12.10 -11.89
C LEU A 9 8.84 -10.96 -11.36
N LEU A 10 8.76 -10.62 -10.06
CA LEU A 10 9.66 -9.64 -9.46
C LEU A 10 11.12 -10.11 -9.53
N PHE A 11 11.35 -11.41 -9.32
CA PHE A 11 12.69 -12.02 -9.37
C PHE A 11 13.21 -12.14 -10.80
N THR A 12 12.34 -12.41 -11.76
CA THR A 12 12.70 -12.52 -13.18
C THR A 12 12.96 -11.14 -13.80
N ASN A 13 12.08 -10.18 -13.55
CA ASN A 13 12.09 -8.89 -14.24
C ASN A 13 12.97 -7.85 -13.53
N TYR A 14 13.14 -7.96 -12.21
CA TYR A 14 13.94 -7.05 -11.38
C TYR A 14 14.90 -7.83 -10.47
N PRO A 15 15.87 -8.57 -11.04
CA PRO A 15 16.73 -9.48 -10.28
C PRO A 15 17.67 -8.76 -9.30
N LYS A 16 17.95 -7.46 -9.49
CA LYS A 16 18.78 -6.69 -8.56
C LYS A 16 17.97 -6.25 -7.33
N GLU A 17 16.82 -5.66 -7.58
CA GLU A 17 15.85 -5.16 -6.60
C GLU A 17 15.34 -6.30 -5.72
N SER A 18 14.93 -7.43 -6.32
CA SER A 18 14.50 -8.62 -5.59
C SER A 18 15.60 -9.22 -4.70
N ARG A 19 16.86 -9.32 -5.19
CA ARG A 19 17.99 -9.78 -4.36
C ARG A 19 18.26 -8.84 -3.19
N ASN A 20 18.18 -7.53 -3.39
CA ASN A 20 18.35 -6.56 -2.31
C ASN A 20 17.25 -6.69 -1.26
N LEU A 21 16.00 -6.87 -1.71
CA LEU A 21 14.88 -7.11 -0.80
C LEU A 21 15.10 -8.39 0.02
N VAL A 22 15.40 -9.52 -0.63
CA VAL A 22 15.68 -10.79 0.07
C VAL A 22 16.80 -10.66 1.10
N LYS A 23 17.87 -9.90 0.79
CA LYS A 23 18.95 -9.65 1.76
C LYS A 23 18.44 -8.95 3.02
N ILE A 24 17.57 -7.93 2.88
CA ILE A 24 16.97 -7.22 4.01
C ILE A 24 16.04 -8.15 4.79
N LEU A 25 15.19 -8.92 4.09
CA LEU A 25 14.27 -9.86 4.73
C LEU A 25 15.04 -10.92 5.55
N ASN A 26 16.08 -11.52 4.97
CA ASN A 26 16.93 -12.49 5.66
C ASN A 26 17.69 -11.87 6.85
N LYS A 27 18.23 -10.64 6.69
CA LYS A 27 18.92 -9.92 7.76
C LYS A 27 18.06 -9.77 9.02
N HIS A 28 16.75 -9.58 8.83
CA HIS A 28 15.79 -9.37 9.91
C HIS A 28 14.94 -10.60 10.25
N ASN A 29 15.28 -11.77 9.71
CA ASN A 29 14.51 -13.01 9.88
C ASN A 29 13.02 -12.87 9.48
N ILE A 30 12.72 -11.99 8.52
CA ILE A 30 11.38 -11.81 7.98
C ILE A 30 11.13 -12.91 6.96
N SER A 31 10.12 -13.73 7.22
CA SER A 31 9.72 -14.79 6.30
C SER A 31 9.15 -14.23 5.00
N TYR A 32 9.43 -14.89 3.88
CA TYR A 32 8.82 -14.56 2.61
C TYR A 32 8.45 -15.79 1.80
N GLU A 33 7.41 -15.67 0.97
CA GLU A 33 6.99 -16.68 0.01
C GLU A 33 6.96 -16.13 -1.42
N ILE A 34 7.24 -17.00 -2.38
CA ILE A 34 7.22 -16.65 -3.81
C ILE A 34 5.94 -17.20 -4.43
N LEU A 35 5.07 -16.28 -4.86
CA LEU A 35 3.84 -16.58 -5.56
C LEU A 35 4.14 -17.02 -6.99
N LYS A 36 3.69 -18.22 -7.34
CA LYS A 36 3.75 -18.78 -8.70
C LYS A 36 2.48 -18.40 -9.46
N ASN A 37 2.53 -18.47 -10.79
CA ASN A 37 1.38 -18.24 -11.69
C ASN A 37 0.75 -16.84 -11.59
N THR A 38 1.49 -15.86 -11.07
CA THR A 38 1.15 -14.44 -11.20
C THR A 38 1.44 -13.98 -12.62
N LYS A 39 0.66 -13.01 -13.10
CA LYS A 39 0.84 -12.38 -14.41
C LYS A 39 1.44 -10.97 -14.33
N ASP A 40 1.56 -10.44 -13.12
CA ASP A 40 2.20 -9.16 -12.84
C ASP A 40 2.98 -9.20 -11.51
N ILE A 41 3.74 -8.14 -11.22
CA ILE A 41 4.53 -7.94 -10.00
C ILE A 41 3.72 -7.28 -8.87
N TRP A 42 2.61 -6.61 -9.18
CA TRP A 42 1.82 -5.77 -8.25
C TRP A 42 0.96 -6.60 -7.29
N THR A 43 1.60 -7.44 -6.47
CA THR A 43 0.90 -8.36 -5.56
C THR A 43 0.00 -7.65 -4.57
N ARG A 44 0.29 -6.40 -4.21
CA ARG A 44 -0.58 -5.58 -3.36
C ARG A 44 -1.97 -5.43 -3.95
N ASP A 45 -2.04 -5.26 -5.26
CA ASP A 45 -3.26 -4.85 -5.92
C ASP A 45 -4.23 -6.01 -6.08
N PHE A 46 -3.72 -7.18 -6.48
CA PHE A 46 -4.55 -8.33 -6.81
C PHE A 46 -4.66 -9.38 -5.71
N MET A 47 -3.78 -9.40 -4.70
CA MET A 47 -3.87 -10.39 -3.62
C MET A 47 -4.87 -9.97 -2.54
N PRO A 48 -5.53 -10.93 -1.86
CA PRO A 48 -6.48 -10.61 -0.80
C PRO A 48 -5.85 -9.79 0.33
N PHE A 49 -6.66 -8.93 0.97
CA PHE A 49 -6.29 -8.31 2.24
C PHE A 49 -6.01 -9.38 3.29
N CYS A 50 -4.98 -9.17 4.11
CA CYS A 50 -4.76 -9.99 5.30
C CYS A 50 -5.11 -9.17 6.53
N LEU A 51 -6.14 -9.60 7.26
CA LEU A 51 -6.51 -8.99 8.54
C LEU A 51 -5.57 -9.51 9.65
N ASP A 52 -5.64 -8.88 10.83
CA ASP A 52 -4.74 -9.16 11.95
C ASP A 52 -4.93 -10.56 12.55
N ASP A 53 -6.13 -11.13 12.41
CA ASP A 53 -6.49 -12.50 12.75
C ASP A 53 -6.12 -13.51 11.64
N GLY A 54 -5.40 -13.10 10.61
CA GLY A 54 -5.00 -13.91 9.47
C GLY A 54 -6.12 -14.22 8.46
N THR A 55 -7.33 -13.69 8.66
CA THR A 55 -8.41 -13.80 7.69
C THR A 55 -7.99 -13.12 6.38
N LEU A 56 -8.17 -13.84 5.27
CA LEU A 56 -7.97 -13.29 3.93
C LEU A 56 -9.30 -12.78 3.37
N VAL A 57 -9.31 -11.53 2.92
CA VAL A 57 -10.49 -10.88 2.33
C VAL A 57 -10.21 -10.58 0.87
N SER A 58 -10.84 -11.35 -0.01
CA SER A 58 -10.71 -11.16 -1.46
C SER A 58 -11.75 -10.18 -1.99
N TYR A 59 -11.52 -9.67 -3.19
CA TYR A 59 -12.37 -8.68 -3.86
C TYR A 59 -12.26 -8.85 -5.39
N ILE A 60 -13.09 -8.12 -6.14
CA ILE A 60 -13.04 -8.15 -7.60
C ILE A 60 -11.91 -7.23 -8.06
N TYR A 61 -10.81 -7.81 -8.56
CA TYR A 61 -9.70 -7.04 -9.11
C TYR A 61 -9.95 -6.71 -10.59
N GLU A 62 -10.74 -5.68 -10.83
CA GLU A 62 -11.07 -5.15 -12.15
C GLU A 62 -11.02 -3.60 -12.17
N PRO A 63 -9.91 -2.97 -11.76
CA PRO A 63 -9.83 -1.52 -11.66
C PRO A 63 -9.95 -0.83 -13.02
N ASP A 64 -10.36 0.44 -13.01
CA ASP A 64 -10.65 1.21 -14.23
C ASP A 64 -9.46 1.30 -15.20
N TYR A 65 -8.24 1.47 -14.68
CA TYR A 65 -7.00 1.57 -15.46
C TYR A 65 -6.59 0.25 -16.15
N LEU A 66 -7.21 -0.89 -15.80
CA LEU A 66 -6.98 -2.19 -16.45
C LEU A 66 -8.09 -2.62 -17.41
N GLN A 67 -9.11 -1.78 -17.64
CA GLN A 67 -10.24 -2.13 -18.52
C GLN A 67 -9.90 -2.07 -20.02
N ASN A 68 -8.76 -1.50 -20.40
CA ASN A 68 -8.31 -1.51 -21.79
C ASN A 68 -7.94 -2.94 -22.23
N GLY A 69 -8.40 -3.36 -23.41
CA GLY A 69 -8.18 -4.70 -23.97
C GLY A 69 -6.72 -5.15 -23.99
N LYS A 70 -5.76 -4.21 -24.11
CA LYS A 70 -4.32 -4.52 -24.06
C LYS A 70 -3.85 -5.14 -22.74
N TYR A 71 -4.61 -4.97 -21.66
CA TYR A 71 -4.24 -5.45 -20.32
C TYR A 71 -4.91 -6.76 -19.90
N GLN A 72 -5.84 -7.30 -20.71
CA GLN A 72 -6.57 -8.53 -20.34
C GLN A 72 -5.65 -9.73 -20.09
N ASN A 73 -4.54 -9.82 -20.81
CA ASN A 73 -3.60 -10.93 -20.72
C ASN A 73 -2.63 -10.82 -19.53
N ILE A 74 -2.45 -9.63 -18.95
CA ILE A 74 -1.51 -9.39 -17.85
C ILE A 74 -2.18 -9.35 -16.47
N LYS A 75 -3.52 -9.35 -16.40
CA LYS A 75 -4.24 -9.43 -15.13
C LYS A 75 -4.04 -10.77 -14.45
N THR A 76 -3.47 -10.73 -13.24
CA THR A 76 -3.44 -11.90 -12.36
C THR A 76 -4.86 -12.19 -11.87
N LYS A 77 -5.34 -13.41 -12.08
CA LYS A 77 -6.60 -13.89 -11.50
C LYS A 77 -6.28 -14.70 -10.25
N ILE A 78 -6.87 -14.34 -9.13
CA ILE A 78 -6.79 -15.09 -7.88
C ILE A 78 -8.08 -15.88 -7.66
N VAL A 79 -8.00 -16.98 -6.91
CA VAL A 79 -9.18 -17.66 -6.40
C VAL A 79 -9.75 -16.81 -5.26
N TYR A 80 -11.06 -16.58 -5.28
CA TYR A 80 -11.71 -15.84 -4.21
C TYR A 80 -11.73 -16.65 -2.92
N GLU A 81 -11.46 -15.94 -1.83
CA GLU A 81 -11.52 -16.45 -0.48
C GLU A 81 -12.97 -16.59 -0.01
N LYS A 82 -13.20 -17.39 1.03
CA LYS A 82 -14.54 -17.51 1.65
C LYS A 82 -15.09 -16.15 2.07
N ASN A 83 -14.22 -15.28 2.60
CA ASN A 83 -14.56 -13.89 2.85
C ASN A 83 -14.28 -13.06 1.58
N HIS A 84 -15.33 -12.79 0.82
CA HIS A 84 -15.26 -12.06 -0.44
C HIS A 84 -16.10 -10.78 -0.40
N ILE A 85 -15.54 -9.70 -0.97
CA ILE A 85 -16.19 -8.42 -1.21
C ILE A 85 -16.60 -8.36 -2.68
N ASP A 86 -17.91 -8.30 -2.94
CA ASP A 86 -18.48 -8.12 -4.28
C ASP A 86 -18.41 -6.63 -4.72
N LEU A 87 -17.19 -6.08 -4.74
CA LEU A 87 -16.87 -4.72 -5.19
C LEU A 87 -15.55 -4.76 -5.98
N VAL A 88 -15.46 -3.89 -6.98
CA VAL A 88 -14.21 -3.56 -7.67
C VAL A 88 -13.31 -2.80 -6.70
N ILE A 89 -12.18 -3.41 -6.34
CA ILE A 89 -11.18 -2.86 -5.42
C ILE A 89 -9.80 -3.28 -5.90
N ASP A 90 -8.79 -2.46 -5.61
CA ASP A 90 -7.40 -2.88 -5.60
C ASP A 90 -6.73 -2.54 -4.27
N GLY A 91 -5.77 -3.36 -3.88
CA GLY A 91 -5.24 -3.29 -2.53
C GLY A 91 -4.28 -2.15 -2.26
N GLY A 92 -3.71 -1.53 -3.30
CA GLY A 92 -2.98 -0.25 -3.14
C GLY A 92 -3.89 0.88 -2.66
N ASN A 93 -5.20 0.76 -2.85
CA ASN A 93 -6.20 1.68 -2.33
C ASN A 93 -6.75 1.29 -0.94
N PHE A 94 -6.08 0.45 -0.17
CA PHE A 94 -6.52 0.05 1.17
C PHE A 94 -5.37 0.07 2.19
N VAL A 95 -5.27 1.17 2.94
CA VAL A 95 -4.25 1.36 3.98
C VAL A 95 -4.88 1.15 5.35
N ARG A 96 -4.61 -0.01 5.96
CA ARG A 96 -5.22 -0.45 7.21
C ARG A 96 -4.31 -0.25 8.42
N TYR A 97 -4.94 0.03 9.56
CA TYR A 97 -4.37 -0.10 10.90
C TYR A 97 -5.47 -0.68 11.79
N GLU A 98 -5.28 -1.93 12.21
CA GLU A 98 -6.25 -2.66 13.04
C GLU A 98 -7.68 -2.56 12.45
N ASN A 99 -8.64 -2.05 13.21
CA ASN A 99 -10.04 -1.88 12.81
C ASN A 99 -10.33 -0.57 12.04
N LYS A 100 -9.30 0.13 11.56
CA LYS A 100 -9.44 1.37 10.76
C LYS A 100 -8.78 1.20 9.39
N ALA A 101 -9.34 1.82 8.36
CA ALA A 101 -8.70 1.87 7.04
C ALA A 101 -8.91 3.19 6.32
N ILE A 102 -8.01 3.50 5.40
CA ILE A 102 -8.04 4.67 4.53
C ILE A 102 -8.06 4.22 3.07
N MET A 103 -9.04 4.72 2.32
CA MET A 103 -9.16 4.51 0.87
C MET A 103 -9.40 5.86 0.18
N THR A 104 -9.12 5.94 -1.11
CA THR A 104 -9.53 7.09 -1.92
C THR A 104 -10.97 6.96 -2.41
N ASP A 105 -11.57 8.08 -2.79
CA ASP A 105 -12.91 8.16 -3.35
C ASP A 105 -13.09 7.46 -4.72
N LYS A 106 -12.03 6.88 -5.31
CA LYS A 106 -12.13 6.06 -6.52
C LYS A 106 -13.06 4.87 -6.36
N VAL A 107 -13.13 4.30 -5.15
CA VAL A 107 -13.93 3.09 -4.87
C VAL A 107 -15.41 3.32 -5.20
N PHE A 108 -15.89 4.55 -5.12
CA PHE A 108 -17.25 4.92 -5.50
C PHE A 108 -17.46 5.00 -7.00
N LYS A 109 -16.44 5.46 -7.76
CA LYS A 109 -16.51 5.57 -9.22
C LYS A 109 -16.45 4.21 -9.89
N GLU A 110 -15.68 3.28 -9.32
CA GLU A 110 -15.52 1.92 -9.84
C GLU A 110 -16.70 0.99 -9.49
N ASN A 111 -17.57 1.41 -8.57
CA ASN A 111 -18.74 0.63 -8.13
C ASN A 111 -20.05 1.43 -8.27
N PRO A 112 -20.40 1.92 -9.49
CA PRO A 112 -21.53 2.85 -9.68
C PRO A 112 -22.91 2.24 -9.44
N SER A 113 -23.01 0.90 -9.37
CA SER A 113 -24.27 0.19 -9.11
C SER A 113 -24.68 0.18 -7.64
N LYS A 114 -23.82 0.65 -6.72
CA LYS A 114 -24.05 0.68 -5.27
C LYS A 114 -23.88 2.11 -4.76
N THR A 115 -24.64 2.48 -3.74
CA THR A 115 -24.50 3.77 -3.08
C THR A 115 -23.21 3.83 -2.24
N LYS A 116 -22.75 5.04 -1.91
CA LYS A 116 -21.55 5.24 -1.07
C LYS A 116 -21.68 4.54 0.29
N ASP A 117 -22.85 4.63 0.91
CA ASP A 117 -23.09 4.05 2.24
C ASP A 117 -23.12 2.52 2.18
N GLU A 118 -23.66 1.93 1.11
CA GLU A 118 -23.59 0.48 0.88
C GLU A 118 -22.16 0.00 0.68
N ILE A 119 -21.37 0.71 -0.15
CA ILE A 119 -19.96 0.40 -0.38
C ILE A 119 -19.18 0.43 0.94
N ILE A 120 -19.34 1.51 1.72
CA ILE A 120 -18.69 1.66 3.03
C ILE A 120 -19.11 0.52 3.96
N LYS A 121 -20.41 0.23 4.05
CA LYS A 121 -20.94 -0.83 4.92
C LYS A 121 -20.38 -2.21 4.55
N ILE A 122 -20.35 -2.55 3.26
CA ILE A 122 -19.82 -3.82 2.78
C ILE A 122 -18.35 -3.96 3.18
N ILE A 123 -17.52 -2.94 2.91
CA ILE A 123 -16.08 -2.98 3.21
C ILE A 123 -15.87 -3.10 4.72
N LYS A 124 -16.56 -2.28 5.53
CA LYS A 124 -16.43 -2.32 6.98
C LYS A 124 -16.81 -3.68 7.56
N THR A 125 -17.94 -4.26 7.11
CA THR A 125 -18.38 -5.58 7.59
C THR A 125 -17.41 -6.69 7.18
N LYS A 126 -16.92 -6.68 5.93
CA LYS A 126 -16.06 -7.74 5.41
C LYS A 126 -14.64 -7.67 5.93
N CYS A 127 -14.15 -6.48 6.24
CA CYS A 127 -12.80 -6.24 6.75
C CYS A 127 -12.76 -6.02 8.28
N ASP A 128 -13.87 -6.18 9.00
CA ASP A 128 -13.95 -5.94 10.44
C ASP A 128 -13.42 -4.55 10.85
N LEU A 129 -14.03 -3.50 10.28
CA LEU A 129 -13.62 -2.12 10.51
C LEU A 129 -14.68 -1.35 11.31
N GLU A 130 -14.22 -0.66 12.35
CA GLU A 130 -14.98 0.37 13.05
C GLU A 130 -15.03 1.68 12.27
N ASP A 131 -14.00 1.98 11.49
CA ASP A 131 -13.91 3.21 10.71
C ASP A 131 -13.28 3.01 9.32
N LEU A 132 -13.84 3.72 8.34
CA LEU A 132 -13.35 3.73 6.96
C LEU A 132 -13.30 5.18 6.48
N ILE A 133 -12.08 5.72 6.41
CA ILE A 133 -11.83 7.09 6.01
C ILE A 133 -11.69 7.16 4.49
N ILE A 134 -12.49 8.02 3.85
CA ILE A 134 -12.40 8.26 2.41
C ILE A 134 -11.74 9.61 2.15
N ILE A 135 -10.57 9.57 1.51
CA ILE A 135 -9.80 10.75 1.11
C ILE A 135 -9.98 11.02 -0.40
N PRO A 136 -9.78 12.25 -0.90
CA PRO A 136 -9.80 12.50 -2.33
C PRO A 136 -8.67 11.74 -3.03
N LYS A 137 -8.95 11.09 -4.16
CA LYS A 137 -7.92 10.61 -5.08
C LYS A 137 -7.04 11.77 -5.56
N GLN A 138 -5.73 11.56 -5.68
CA GLN A 138 -4.82 12.55 -6.26
C GLN A 138 -5.21 12.83 -7.73
N PRO A 139 -5.33 14.11 -8.18
CA PRO A 139 -5.93 14.45 -9.47
C PRO A 139 -5.29 13.82 -10.72
N TYR A 140 -3.99 13.52 -10.69
CA TYR A 140 -3.22 12.99 -11.84
C TYR A 140 -2.82 11.53 -11.69
N ASP A 141 -3.02 10.94 -10.52
CA ASP A 141 -2.69 9.55 -10.28
C ASP A 141 -3.72 8.67 -11.00
N ILE A 142 -3.32 7.95 -12.04
CA ILE A 142 -4.22 7.06 -12.77
C ILE A 142 -4.68 5.88 -11.90
N TYR A 143 -3.87 5.43 -10.94
CA TYR A 143 -4.17 4.29 -10.08
C TYR A 143 -5.13 4.71 -8.95
N GLY A 144 -4.95 5.90 -8.39
CA GLY A 144 -5.75 6.44 -7.29
C GLY A 144 -5.56 5.69 -5.98
N HIS A 145 -4.34 5.24 -5.71
CA HIS A 145 -4.01 4.45 -4.54
C HIS A 145 -3.80 5.33 -3.31
N SER A 146 -4.16 4.84 -2.13
CA SER A 146 -3.96 5.56 -0.87
C SER A 146 -2.59 5.25 -0.24
N ASP A 147 -1.95 4.13 -0.61
CA ASP A 147 -0.72 3.62 -0.01
C ASP A 147 0.54 4.47 -0.22
N SER A 148 0.48 5.37 -1.20
CA SER A 148 1.52 6.36 -1.48
C SER A 148 1.10 7.75 -1.01
N MET A 149 -0.17 7.94 -0.62
CA MET A 149 -0.69 9.21 -0.14
C MET A 149 -0.59 9.34 1.38
N VAL A 150 -0.97 8.28 2.11
CA VAL A 150 -1.13 8.31 3.56
C VAL A 150 -0.70 6.98 4.16
N ARG A 151 0.00 7.03 5.30
CA ARG A 151 0.37 5.86 6.11
C ARG A 151 0.01 6.08 7.57
N TRP A 152 -0.42 5.02 8.25
CA TRP A 152 -0.65 5.07 9.69
C TRP A 152 0.67 5.12 10.46
N ILE A 153 0.72 6.02 11.44
CA ILE A 153 1.80 6.07 12.43
C ILE A 153 1.40 5.26 13.65
N ASP A 154 0.19 5.52 14.14
CA ASP A 154 -0.47 4.88 15.29
C ASP A 154 -2.01 5.01 15.13
N GLU A 155 -2.77 4.58 16.13
CA GLU A 155 -4.23 4.59 16.15
C GLU A 155 -4.89 5.97 15.90
N ASN A 156 -4.19 7.06 16.20
CA ASN A 156 -4.71 8.43 16.16
C ASN A 156 -3.93 9.34 15.21
N SER A 157 -2.90 8.84 14.55
CA SER A 157 -1.97 9.66 13.79
C SER A 157 -1.63 9.06 12.44
N VAL A 158 -1.61 9.91 11.42
CA VAL A 158 -1.22 9.54 10.05
C VAL A 158 -0.10 10.40 9.53
N LEU A 159 0.73 9.81 8.67
CA LEU A 159 1.73 10.45 7.86
C LEU A 159 1.20 10.64 6.45
N VAL A 160 1.09 11.88 6.00
CA VAL A 160 0.69 12.27 4.65
C VAL A 160 1.94 12.55 3.81
N ASN A 161 1.91 12.20 2.53
CA ASN A 161 2.98 12.54 1.60
C ASN A 161 3.09 14.05 1.40
N ASP A 162 4.16 14.48 0.76
CA ASP A 162 4.28 15.87 0.33
C ASP A 162 3.41 16.10 -0.93
N PHE A 163 2.40 16.97 -0.77
CA PHE A 163 1.51 17.42 -1.84
C PHE A 163 1.63 18.93 -2.06
N SER A 164 2.79 19.52 -1.80
CA SER A 164 3.08 20.95 -2.02
C SER A 164 2.91 21.40 -3.47
N ILE A 165 3.12 20.49 -4.43
CA ILE A 165 2.89 20.76 -5.86
C ILE A 165 1.41 20.68 -6.28
N GLU A 166 0.54 20.18 -5.40
CA GLU A 166 -0.89 20.04 -5.68
C GLU A 166 -1.68 21.29 -5.26
N SER A 167 -2.89 21.43 -5.82
CA SER A 167 -3.75 22.58 -5.51
C SER A 167 -4.08 22.69 -4.01
N LYS A 168 -4.23 23.93 -3.53
CA LYS A 168 -4.73 24.21 -2.16
C LYS A 168 -6.09 23.55 -1.91
N THR A 169 -6.95 23.48 -2.92
CA THR A 169 -8.27 22.84 -2.84
C THR A 169 -8.15 21.34 -2.56
N PHE A 170 -7.25 20.65 -3.25
CA PHE A 170 -6.99 19.23 -3.00
C PHE A 170 -6.45 19.01 -1.58
N ASN A 171 -5.41 19.75 -1.21
CA ASN A 171 -4.80 19.68 0.12
C ASN A 171 -5.83 19.91 1.23
N ASN A 172 -6.69 20.94 1.10
CA ASN A 172 -7.74 21.22 2.07
C ASN A 172 -8.77 20.08 2.17
N LYS A 173 -9.15 19.46 1.05
CA LYS A 173 -10.07 18.30 1.05
C LYS A 173 -9.44 17.10 1.75
N LEU A 174 -8.18 16.81 1.47
CA LEU A 174 -7.43 15.72 2.09
C LEU A 174 -7.33 15.90 3.61
N ILE A 175 -6.87 17.07 4.05
CA ILE A 175 -6.74 17.38 5.48
C ILE A 175 -8.09 17.39 6.18
N LYS A 176 -9.14 17.94 5.54
CA LYS A 176 -10.50 17.94 6.11
C LYS A 176 -11.06 16.52 6.25
N ALA A 177 -10.82 15.65 5.27
CA ALA A 177 -11.24 14.25 5.33
C ALA A 177 -10.59 13.54 6.53
N LEU A 178 -9.27 13.67 6.70
CA LEU A 178 -8.56 13.05 7.82
C LEU A 178 -8.99 13.63 9.19
N LYS A 179 -9.11 14.96 9.30
CA LYS A 179 -9.53 15.62 10.56
C LYS A 179 -10.96 15.31 10.98
N LYS A 180 -11.86 14.99 10.04
CA LYS A 180 -13.23 14.57 10.35
C LYS A 180 -13.25 13.29 11.20
N HIS A 181 -12.21 12.48 11.09
CA HIS A 181 -12.02 11.26 11.86
C HIS A 181 -11.04 11.44 13.03
N TYR A 182 -10.84 12.70 13.48
CA TYR A 182 -10.02 13.07 14.63
C TYR A 182 -8.54 12.66 14.56
N LEU A 183 -8.02 12.47 13.33
CA LEU A 183 -6.63 12.07 13.14
C LEU A 183 -5.67 13.26 13.27
N ASN A 184 -4.59 13.06 14.01
CA ASN A 184 -3.41 13.89 14.00
C ASN A 184 -2.65 13.68 12.68
N ILE A 185 -2.23 14.76 12.05
CA ILE A 185 -1.61 14.71 10.71
C ILE A 185 -0.17 15.18 10.81
N LYS A 186 0.76 14.30 10.47
CA LYS A 186 2.14 14.66 10.10
C LYS A 186 2.26 14.61 8.59
N ALA A 187 3.14 15.41 8.03
CA ALA A 187 3.41 15.42 6.59
C ALA A 187 4.89 15.30 6.33
N MET A 188 5.27 14.57 5.29
CA MET A 188 6.60 14.65 4.71
C MET A 188 6.79 16.04 4.10
N LYS A 189 8.04 16.51 4.13
CA LYS A 189 8.48 17.69 3.38
C LYS A 189 9.68 17.32 2.56
N TYR A 190 9.59 17.52 1.25
CA TYR A 190 10.71 17.35 0.34
C TYR A 190 11.36 18.70 0.03
N THR A 191 12.57 18.67 -0.51
CA THR A 191 13.22 19.88 -1.03
C THR A 191 12.50 20.40 -2.27
N ASP A 192 12.59 21.70 -2.55
CA ASP A 192 11.99 22.32 -3.74
C ASP A 192 12.48 21.70 -5.06
N SER A 193 13.66 21.07 -5.04
CA SER A 193 14.26 20.38 -6.19
C SER A 193 13.76 18.94 -6.36
N PHE A 194 12.98 18.43 -5.41
CA PHE A 194 12.52 17.05 -5.46
C PHE A 194 11.54 16.84 -6.60
N PHE A 195 10.49 17.63 -6.74
CA PHE A 195 9.51 17.38 -7.77
C PHE A 195 10.04 17.81 -9.14
N THR A 196 10.02 16.88 -10.09
CA THR A 196 10.45 17.09 -11.48
C THR A 196 9.43 16.49 -12.44
N LYS A 197 9.59 16.71 -13.75
CA LYS A 197 8.73 16.08 -14.76
C LYS A 197 8.74 14.54 -14.69
N ASP A 198 9.89 13.97 -14.33
CA ASP A 198 10.08 12.51 -14.22
C ASP A 198 9.86 11.98 -12.79
N ARG A 199 9.60 12.88 -11.82
CA ARG A 199 9.35 12.57 -10.42
C ARG A 199 8.25 13.48 -9.88
N ASN A 200 7.02 13.10 -10.17
CA ASN A 200 5.80 13.81 -9.78
C ASN A 200 5.09 13.18 -8.56
N TRP A 201 5.71 12.19 -7.92
CA TRP A 201 5.22 11.56 -6.70
C TRP A 201 6.38 11.12 -5.79
N GLY A 202 6.13 11.03 -4.48
CA GLY A 202 7.10 10.64 -3.47
C GLY A 202 6.96 9.17 -3.06
N ALA A 203 7.78 8.29 -3.61
CA ALA A 203 7.75 6.84 -3.37
C ALA A 203 8.11 6.46 -1.93
N TYR A 204 8.70 7.35 -1.13
CA TYR A 204 9.12 7.06 0.24
C TYR A 204 8.00 6.53 1.13
N LEU A 205 6.75 6.99 0.94
CA LEU A 205 5.58 6.49 1.69
C LEU A 205 5.11 5.11 1.24
N ASN A 206 5.56 4.62 0.10
CA ASN A 206 5.25 3.27 -0.39
C ASN A 206 6.19 2.22 0.25
N PHE A 207 6.51 2.40 1.54
CA PHE A 207 7.34 1.51 2.35
C PHE A 207 6.57 0.27 2.82
N VAL A 208 7.27 -0.73 3.36
CA VAL A 208 6.63 -1.83 4.10
C VAL A 208 7.07 -1.74 5.55
N LYS A 209 6.09 -1.71 6.46
CA LYS A 209 6.32 -1.84 7.90
C LYS A 209 5.92 -3.24 8.33
N ILE A 210 6.90 -4.02 8.75
CA ILE A 210 6.69 -5.36 9.28
C ILE A 210 7.38 -5.46 10.64
N GLU A 211 6.58 -5.71 11.67
CA GLU A 211 7.03 -5.69 13.06
C GLU A 211 7.69 -4.33 13.41
N ASN A 212 8.95 -4.34 13.82
CA ASN A 212 9.76 -3.16 14.10
C ASN A 212 10.69 -2.76 12.94
N VAL A 213 10.53 -3.33 11.75
CA VAL A 213 11.36 -3.00 10.57
C VAL A 213 10.53 -2.19 9.57
N LEU A 214 11.09 -1.07 9.14
CA LEU A 214 10.52 -0.19 8.13
C LEU A 214 11.43 -0.21 6.90
N ILE A 215 11.03 -0.94 5.86
CA ILE A 215 11.79 -1.03 4.62
C ILE A 215 11.32 0.08 3.68
N VAL A 216 12.20 1.06 3.42
CA VAL A 216 11.84 2.31 2.74
C VAL A 216 12.45 2.32 1.33
N PRO A 217 11.64 2.42 0.26
CA PRO A 217 12.18 2.59 -1.09
C PRO A 217 12.88 3.95 -1.22
N ILE A 218 14.08 3.94 -1.81
CA ILE A 218 14.89 5.13 -2.05
C ILE A 218 15.27 5.27 -3.54
N TYR A 219 15.58 6.49 -3.96
CA TYR A 219 15.90 6.83 -5.35
C TYR A 219 17.40 6.74 -5.66
N GLY A 220 18.26 6.83 -4.65
CA GLY A 220 19.71 7.00 -4.77
C GLY A 220 20.12 8.46 -5.02
N ILE A 221 19.46 9.40 -4.36
CA ILE A 221 19.66 10.86 -4.49
C ILE A 221 19.77 11.53 -3.11
N ASN A 222 20.18 12.81 -3.08
CA ASN A 222 20.34 13.54 -1.81
C ASN A 222 19.04 13.67 -0.99
N GLU A 223 17.88 13.71 -1.64
CA GLU A 223 16.58 13.72 -0.95
C GLU A 223 16.40 12.50 -0.03
N ASP A 224 17.01 11.35 -0.35
CA ASP A 224 16.83 10.12 0.43
C ASP A 224 17.23 10.36 1.89
N PHE A 225 18.30 11.13 2.15
CA PHE A 225 18.75 11.44 3.51
C PHE A 225 17.69 12.18 4.31
N LEU A 226 17.08 13.22 3.72
CA LEU A 226 16.03 14.01 4.36
C LEU A 226 14.75 13.18 4.59
N ALA A 227 14.38 12.34 3.63
CA ALA A 227 13.22 11.47 3.77
C ALA A 227 13.42 10.41 4.87
N LEU A 228 14.59 9.77 4.91
CA LEU A 228 14.92 8.76 5.93
C LEU A 228 15.01 9.38 7.33
N GLU A 229 15.58 10.58 7.47
CA GLU A 229 15.63 11.30 8.75
C GLU A 229 14.23 11.61 9.28
N GLN A 230 13.33 12.14 8.44
CA GLN A 230 11.95 12.39 8.81
C GLN A 230 11.23 11.11 9.25
N LEU A 231 11.39 10.03 8.47
CA LEU A 231 10.79 8.74 8.80
C LEU A 231 11.36 8.18 10.11
N GLN A 232 12.65 8.33 10.39
CA GLN A 232 13.26 7.89 11.64
C GLN A 232 12.70 8.64 12.84
N ASN A 233 12.47 9.95 12.69
CA ASN A 233 11.87 10.80 13.72
C ASN A 233 10.38 10.48 13.97
N ILE A 234 9.67 10.01 12.95
CA ILE A 234 8.26 9.62 13.03
C ILE A 234 8.13 8.22 13.62
N TYR A 235 8.87 7.24 13.10
CA TYR A 235 8.85 5.84 13.49
C TYR A 235 10.03 5.52 14.41
N LYS A 236 10.14 6.22 15.54
CA LYS A 236 11.31 6.18 16.46
C LYS A 236 11.72 4.78 16.92
N ASN A 237 10.75 3.87 17.03
CA ASN A 237 10.97 2.50 17.51
C ASN A 237 11.22 1.50 16.37
N CYS A 238 11.32 1.96 15.13
CA CYS A 238 11.58 1.11 13.97
C CYS A 238 13.03 1.20 13.53
N ILE A 239 13.56 0.06 13.09
CA ILE A 239 14.79 -0.01 12.30
C ILE A 239 14.42 0.37 10.87
N ILE A 240 15.04 1.41 10.34
CA ILE A 240 14.83 1.84 8.95
C ILE A 240 15.86 1.16 8.04
N GLU A 241 15.35 0.43 7.04
CA GLU A 241 16.14 -0.25 6.02
C GLU A 241 15.88 0.39 4.65
N PRO A 242 16.78 1.24 4.14
CA PRO A 242 16.62 1.80 2.81
C PRO A 242 16.86 0.72 1.74
N ILE A 243 16.01 0.70 0.72
CA ILE A 243 16.16 -0.19 -0.45
C ILE A 243 16.10 0.61 -1.74
N LYS A 244 17.15 0.49 -2.56
CA LYS A 244 17.16 1.13 -3.88
C LYS A 244 16.23 0.40 -4.84
N PHE A 245 15.18 1.09 -5.27
CA PHE A 245 14.06 0.57 -6.09
C PHE A 245 13.80 1.43 -7.34
N ASP A 246 14.83 2.15 -7.83
CA ASP A 246 14.71 3.15 -8.90
C ASP A 246 14.07 2.60 -10.20
N SER A 247 14.35 1.35 -10.58
CA SER A 247 13.72 0.75 -11.77
C SER A 247 12.22 0.52 -11.62
N ILE A 248 11.77 0.14 -10.42
CA ILE A 248 10.34 -0.11 -10.14
C ILE A 248 9.61 1.23 -9.98
N ILE A 249 10.24 2.20 -9.29
CA ILE A 249 9.71 3.56 -9.13
C ILE A 249 9.44 4.23 -10.47
N LYS A 250 10.35 4.07 -11.44
CA LYS A 250 10.17 4.57 -12.81
C LYS A 250 8.94 3.99 -13.52
N ASN A 251 8.46 2.82 -13.10
CA ASN A 251 7.26 2.18 -13.61
C ASN A 251 5.99 2.50 -12.79
N GLY A 252 6.07 3.46 -11.86
CA GLY A 252 4.90 4.02 -11.17
C GLY A 252 4.48 3.27 -9.89
N GLY A 253 5.31 2.38 -9.35
CA GLY A 253 5.06 1.73 -8.07
C GLY A 253 6.35 1.55 -7.26
N ALA A 254 6.24 1.06 -6.03
CA ALA A 254 7.42 0.77 -5.20
C ALA A 254 7.17 -0.43 -4.28
N LEU A 255 7.75 -0.44 -3.08
CA LEU A 255 7.83 -1.64 -2.24
C LEU A 255 6.47 -2.14 -1.77
N HIS A 256 5.60 -1.25 -1.33
CA HIS A 256 4.27 -1.63 -0.87
C HIS A 256 3.44 -2.21 -2.02
N CYS A 257 3.57 -1.69 -3.24
CA CYS A 257 2.85 -2.18 -4.42
C CYS A 257 3.25 -3.61 -4.84
N VAL A 258 4.53 -3.98 -4.70
CA VAL A 258 5.06 -5.30 -5.12
C VAL A 258 5.06 -6.35 -4.01
N SER A 259 4.41 -6.06 -2.89
CA SER A 259 4.35 -6.95 -1.74
C SER A 259 2.93 -7.06 -1.19
N CYS A 260 2.61 -8.19 -0.59
CA CYS A 260 1.44 -8.33 0.27
C CYS A 260 1.77 -9.23 1.46
N GLU A 261 1.03 -9.08 2.55
CA GLU A 261 1.28 -9.81 3.78
C GLU A 261 0.39 -11.06 3.87
N LYS A 262 0.86 -12.02 4.65
CA LYS A 262 0.09 -13.15 5.16
C LYS A 262 0.46 -13.34 6.63
N ILE A 263 -0.53 -13.54 7.48
CA ILE A 263 -0.32 -13.90 8.88
C ILE A 263 -0.57 -15.39 9.03
N GLU A 264 0.42 -16.11 9.55
CA GLU A 264 0.28 -17.51 9.92
C GLU A 264 0.37 -17.63 11.43
N PHE A 265 -0.67 -18.21 12.05
CA PHE A 265 -0.56 -18.68 13.42
C PHE A 265 0.19 -20.00 13.39
N GLY A 266 1.35 -20.04 14.04
CA GLY A 266 2.09 -21.29 14.19
C GLY A 266 1.14 -22.35 14.75
N LYS A 267 1.10 -23.53 14.14
CA LYS A 267 0.48 -24.71 14.75
C LYS A 267 1.18 -24.89 16.10
N ARG A 268 0.61 -24.38 17.20
CA ARG A 268 0.94 -24.90 18.52
C ARG A 268 0.53 -26.35 18.45
N GLY A 269 1.52 -27.24 18.50
CA GLY A 269 1.29 -28.67 18.48
C GLY A 269 0.21 -29.01 19.48
N LYS A 270 -0.82 -29.72 19.01
CA LYS A 270 -1.57 -30.58 19.92
C LYS A 270 -0.59 -31.67 20.34
N GLU A 271 0.19 -31.40 21.39
CA GLU A 271 0.70 -32.49 22.21
C GLU A 271 -0.55 -33.13 22.83
N ARG A 272 -0.86 -34.32 22.33
CA ARG A 272 -1.78 -35.26 22.94
C ARG A 272 -1.00 -36.14 23.90
#